data_AF-A0A2S6RBF5-F1
#
_entry.id   AF-A0A2S6RBF5-F1
#
_cell.length_a   1.000
_cell.length_b   1.000
_cell.length_c   1.000
_cell.angle_alpha   90.00
_cell.angle_beta   90.00
_cell.angle_gamma   90.00
#
_symmetry.space_group_name_H-M   'P 1'
#
loop_
_entity.id
_entity.type
_entity.pdbx_description
1 polymer ?
#
loop_
_entity_poly.entity_id
_entity_poly.type
_entity_poly.pdbx_seq_one_letter_code
_entity_poly.pdbx_strand_id
1 'polypeptide(L)'
;MKYFIIFFFFLFFITSTVFVIFLYKLYNINGSSFSAYYNSNGSFAGFVQNKNGLIRACEFSSNGSILSCSKWFNEESLKQGQNEGLIIEDI
;
A
#
# COMPACT_ATOMS: atom_id res chain seq x y z
N MET A 1 30.91 10.05 -36.16
CA MET A 1 30.10 11.18 -35.68
C MET A 1 28.61 10.86 -35.67
N LYS A 2 27.95 10.57 -36.82
CA LYS A 2 26.49 10.29 -36.88
C LYS A 2 26.00 9.17 -35.94
N TYR A 3 26.69 8.02 -35.93
CA TYR A 3 26.34 6.89 -35.04
C TYR A 3 26.59 7.18 -33.56
N PHE A 4 27.58 8.01 -33.24
CA PHE A 4 27.87 8.43 -31.87
C PHE A 4 26.75 9.30 -31.31
N ILE A 5 26.21 10.21 -32.14
CA ILE A 5 25.06 11.05 -31.78
C ILE A 5 23.81 10.19 -31.55
N ILE A 6 23.54 9.22 -32.43
CA ILE A 6 22.40 8.30 -32.29
C ILE A 6 22.52 7.47 -31.01
N PHE A 7 23.70 6.94 -30.72
CA PHE A 7 23.97 6.18 -29.50
C PHE A 7 23.75 7.01 -28.23
N PHE A 8 24.17 8.28 -28.23
CA PHE A 8 23.96 9.18 -27.11
C PHE A 8 22.47 9.45 -26.83
N PHE A 9 21.68 9.70 -27.88
CA PHE A 9 20.23 9.87 -27.73
C PHE A 9 19.53 8.61 -27.23
N PHE A 10 19.97 7.43 -27.69
CA PHE A 10 19.44 6.16 -27.21
C PHE A 10 19.72 5.95 -25.72
N LEU A 11 20.95 6.25 -25.27
CA LEU A 11 21.32 6.16 -23.86
C LEU A 11 20.51 7.13 -23.00
N PHE A 12 20.34 8.37 -23.47
CA PHE A 12 19.52 9.37 -22.79
C PHE A 12 18.06 8.93 -22.65
N PHE A 13 17.51 8.27 -23.68
CA PHE A 13 16.15 7.76 -23.63
C PHE A 13 15.99 6.65 -22.59
N ILE A 14 16.94 5.70 -22.52
CA ILE A 14 16.95 4.63 -21.51
C ILE A 14 17.05 5.21 -20.09
N THR A 15 17.96 6.16 -19.86
CA THR A 15 18.11 6.72 -18.51
C THR A 15 16.89 7.54 -18.11
N SER A 16 16.28 8.26 -19.06
CA SER A 16 15.03 8.98 -18.83
C SER A 16 13.87 8.05 -18.47
N THR A 17 13.69 6.93 -19.19
CA THR A 17 12.60 5.98 -18.89
C THR A 17 12.78 5.33 -17.53
N VAL A 18 14.01 4.91 -17.18
CA VAL A 18 14.31 4.37 -15.84
C VAL A 18 14.02 5.40 -14.75
N PHE A 19 14.39 6.67 -14.98
CA PHE A 19 14.12 7.75 -14.03
C PHE A 19 12.63 8.01 -13.83
N VAL A 20 11.82 7.98 -14.90
CA VAL A 20 10.35 8.12 -14.81
C VAL A 20 9.72 6.97 -14.02
N ILE A 21 10.15 5.72 -14.26
CA ILE A 21 9.67 4.55 -13.51
C ILE A 21 10.00 4.68 -12.03
N PHE A 22 11.22 5.14 -11.70
CA PHE A 22 11.64 5.37 -10.32
C PHE A 22 10.78 6.44 -9.64
N LEU A 23 10.52 7.56 -10.30
CA LEU A 23 9.64 8.62 -9.78
C LEU A 23 8.21 8.14 -9.57
N TYR A 24 7.66 7.34 -10.51
CA TYR A 24 6.33 6.75 -10.38
C TYR A 24 6.23 5.85 -9.14
N LYS A 25 7.25 5.04 -8.86
CA LYS A 25 7.29 4.19 -7.67
C LYS A 25 7.34 5.03 -6.39
N LEU A 26 8.18 6.08 -6.35
CA LEU A 26 8.24 7.02 -5.23
C LEU A 26 6.91 7.71 -4.95
N TYR A 27 6.18 8.10 -6.00
CA TYR A 27 4.87 8.73 -5.86
C TYR A 27 3.85 7.77 -5.25
N ASN A 28 3.80 6.52 -5.74
CA ASN A 28 2.83 5.54 -5.27
C ASN A 28 3.16 4.94 -3.90
N ILE A 29 4.43 4.94 -3.47
CA ILE A 29 4.79 4.54 -2.11
C ILE A 29 4.09 5.44 -1.09
N ASN A 30 3.82 6.73 -1.39
CA ASN A 30 3.25 7.64 -0.40
C ASN A 30 1.71 7.75 -0.44
N GLY A 31 1.04 6.90 -1.20
CA GLY A 31 -0.42 6.89 -1.28
C GLY A 31 -1.03 6.50 0.07
N SER A 32 -1.83 7.40 0.66
CA SER A 32 -2.72 7.04 1.76
C SER A 32 -4.09 6.70 1.19
N SER A 33 -4.59 5.50 1.44
CA SER A 33 -5.94 5.08 1.06
C SER A 33 -6.71 4.59 2.29
N PHE A 34 -8.03 4.64 2.18
CA PHE A 34 -8.95 4.10 3.15
C PHE A 34 -9.94 3.20 2.42
N SER A 35 -10.23 2.04 2.98
CA SER A 35 -11.21 1.11 2.42
C SER A 35 -12.02 0.45 3.52
N ALA A 36 -13.26 0.07 3.20
CA ALA A 36 -14.02 -0.88 4.00
C ALA A 36 -13.53 -2.29 3.70
N TYR A 37 -13.48 -3.15 4.72
CA TYR A 37 -13.20 -4.58 4.54
C TYR A 37 -14.38 -5.42 5.01
N TYR A 38 -14.54 -6.55 4.33
CA TYR A 38 -15.63 -7.50 4.52
C TYR A 38 -15.03 -8.86 4.87
N ASN A 39 -15.72 -9.63 5.70
CA ASN A 39 -15.29 -10.99 6.01
C ASN A 39 -15.58 -11.96 4.84
N SER A 40 -15.18 -13.23 4.98
CA SER A 40 -15.38 -14.27 3.95
C SER A 40 -16.85 -14.52 3.60
N ASN A 41 -17.78 -14.11 4.47
CA ASN A 41 -19.23 -14.25 4.27
C ASN A 41 -19.84 -12.99 3.64
N GLY A 42 -19.02 -12.00 3.30
CA GLY A 42 -19.48 -10.72 2.73
C GLY A 42 -20.05 -9.73 3.75
N SER A 43 -19.99 -10.03 5.05
CA SER A 43 -20.43 -9.09 6.09
C SER A 43 -19.38 -8.00 6.31
N PHE A 44 -19.83 -6.76 6.49
CA PHE A 44 -18.96 -5.64 6.85
C PHE A 44 -18.23 -5.93 8.17
N ALA A 45 -16.90 -5.76 8.16
CA ALA A 45 -16.06 -6.05 9.31
C ALA A 45 -15.33 -4.81 9.85
N GLY A 46 -15.17 -3.75 9.04
CA GLY A 46 -14.63 -2.48 9.50
C GLY A 46 -13.96 -1.68 8.39
N PHE A 47 -13.09 -0.74 8.79
CA PHE A 47 -12.31 0.08 7.88
C PHE A 47 -10.82 -0.13 8.10
N VAL A 48 -10.06 -0.11 7.01
CA VAL A 48 -8.61 -0.16 7.00
C VAL A 48 -8.03 1.08 6.34
N GLN A 49 -6.91 1.55 6.87
CA GLN A 49 -6.09 2.58 6.28
C GLN A 49 -4.81 1.94 5.76
N ASN A 50 -4.47 2.20 4.51
CA ASN A 50 -3.14 1.93 3.96
C ASN A 50 -2.37 3.24 3.81
N LYS A 51 -1.10 3.25 4.20
CA LYS A 51 -0.17 4.35 4.02
C LYS A 51 1.25 3.80 3.99
N ASN A 52 2.00 4.07 2.93
CA ASN A 52 3.43 3.72 2.85
C ASN A 52 3.71 2.22 2.97
N GLY A 53 2.86 1.37 2.37
CA GLY A 53 2.96 -0.08 2.48
C GLY A 53 2.67 -0.60 3.89
N LEU A 54 2.14 0.26 4.77
CA LEU A 54 1.65 -0.09 6.08
C LEU A 54 0.13 -0.02 6.07
N ILE A 55 -0.50 -0.96 6.75
CA ILE A 55 -1.95 -1.00 6.91
C ILE A 55 -2.31 -1.08 8.39
N ARG A 56 -3.45 -0.52 8.75
CA ARG A 56 -4.02 -0.61 10.10
C ARG A 56 -5.55 -0.59 10.04
N ALA A 57 -6.20 -1.17 11.04
CA ALA A 57 -7.63 -1.01 11.23
C ALA A 57 -7.92 0.30 11.98
N CYS A 58 -8.98 1.01 11.60
CA CYS A 58 -9.43 2.22 12.29
C CYS A 58 -10.95 2.20 12.52
N GLU A 59 -11.35 2.72 13.67
CA GLU A 59 -12.73 3.04 14.01
C GLU A 59 -13.04 4.47 13.59
N PHE A 60 -14.24 4.68 13.05
CA PHE A 60 -14.70 5.98 12.58
C PHE A 60 -16.02 6.37 13.25
N SER A 61 -16.18 7.65 13.53
CA SER A 61 -17.45 8.23 13.95
C SER A 61 -18.45 8.30 12.78
N SER A 62 -19.71 8.56 13.11
CA SER A 62 -20.78 8.73 12.11
C SER A 62 -20.56 9.89 11.14
N ASN A 63 -19.72 10.88 11.48
CA ASN A 63 -19.32 11.97 10.60
C ASN A 63 -17.99 11.71 9.85
N GLY A 64 -17.44 10.49 9.93
CA GLY A 64 -16.23 10.08 9.21
C GLY A 64 -14.91 10.49 9.86
N SER A 65 -14.91 10.93 11.12
CA SER A 65 -13.68 11.23 11.86
C SER A 65 -13.07 9.94 12.42
N ILE A 66 -11.74 9.81 12.41
CA ILE A 66 -11.06 8.68 13.04
C ILE A 66 -11.18 8.81 14.56
N LEU A 67 -11.74 7.79 15.21
CA LEU A 67 -11.87 7.72 16.66
C LEU A 67 -10.69 6.98 17.29
N SER A 68 -10.34 5.83 16.73
CA SER A 68 -9.27 4.96 17.24
C SER A 68 -8.64 4.17 16.08
N CYS A 69 -7.40 3.74 16.22
CA CYS A 69 -6.75 2.85 15.25
C CYS A 69 -5.86 1.83 15.95
N SER A 70 -5.70 0.67 15.31
CA SER A 70 -4.68 -0.31 15.68
C SER A 70 -3.27 0.24 15.41
N LYS A 71 -2.26 -0.51 15.86
CA LYS A 71 -0.89 -0.35 15.38
C LYS A 71 -0.80 -0.58 13.86
N TRP A 72 0.28 -0.10 13.27
CA TRP A 72 0.60 -0.34 11.86
C TRP A 72 1.18 -1.73 11.65
N PHE A 73 0.84 -2.35 10.53
CA PHE A 73 1.32 -3.64 10.07
C PHE A 73 1.90 -3.48 8.66
N ASN A 74 2.96 -4.20 8.32
CA ASN A 74 3.48 -4.20 6.96
C ASN A 74 2.55 -5.05 6.07
N GLU A 75 2.05 -4.44 4.99
CA GLU A 75 1.10 -5.03 4.04
C GLU A 75 1.62 -6.34 3.43
N GLU A 76 2.90 -6.40 3.08
CA GLU A 76 3.53 -7.58 2.47
C GLU A 76 3.70 -8.74 3.48
N SER A 77 3.66 -8.43 4.78
CA SER A 77 3.84 -9.41 5.85
C SER A 77 2.53 -9.93 6.44
N LEU A 78 1.40 -9.34 6.06
CA LEU A 78 0.09 -9.69 6.62
C LEU A 78 -0.40 -11.02 6.06
N LYS A 79 -0.51 -11.99 6.95
CA LYS A 79 -1.22 -13.24 6.67
C LYS A 79 -2.66 -13.13 7.15
N GLN A 80 -3.60 -13.62 6.34
CA GLN A 80 -4.99 -13.78 6.73
C GLN A 80 -5.07 -14.59 8.04
N GLY A 81 -5.67 -14.03 9.09
CA GLY A 81 -5.77 -14.64 10.42
C GLY A 81 -4.84 -14.08 11.50
N GLN A 82 -3.87 -13.20 11.19
CA GLN A 82 -3.02 -12.57 12.22
C GLN A 82 -3.65 -11.37 12.95
N ASN A 83 -4.88 -11.00 12.60
CA ASN A 83 -5.67 -10.00 13.32
C ASN A 83 -6.63 -10.62 14.35
N GLU A 84 -6.56 -11.93 14.56
CA GLU A 84 -7.10 -12.47 15.80
C GLU A 84 -6.06 -12.18 16.87
N GLY A 85 -6.40 -11.35 17.85
CA GLY A 85 -5.67 -11.30 19.12
C GLY A 85 -5.81 -12.60 19.92
N LEU A 86 -5.85 -13.75 19.25
CA LEU A 86 -6.07 -15.07 19.79
C LEU A 86 -4.96 -16.00 19.28
N ILE A 87 -4.28 -16.63 20.24
CA ILE A 87 -3.40 -17.76 19.97
C ILE A 87 -4.32 -18.91 19.56
N ILE A 88 -4.09 -19.49 18.39
CA ILE A 88 -4.76 -20.72 17.93
C ILE A 88 -4.19 -21.88 18.75
N GLU A 89 -4.62 -22.01 20.00
CA GLU A 89 -4.43 -23.24 20.79
C GLU A 89 -5.75 -23.80 21.35
N ASP A 90 -6.91 -23.16 21.12
CA ASP A 90 -8.21 -23.61 21.64
C ASP A 90 -9.37 -23.58 20.61
N ILE A 91 -9.15 -24.09 19.39
CA ILE A 91 -10.27 -24.55 18.52
C ILE A 91 -10.00 -25.99 18.08
#